data_AF-A0A940KRQ5-F1
#
_entry.id   AF-A0A940KRQ5-F1
#
_cell.length_a   1.000
_cell.length_b   1.000
_cell.length_c   1.000
_cell.angle_alpha   90.00
_cell.angle_beta   90.00
_cell.angle_gamma   90.00
#
_symmetry.space_group_name_H-M   'P 1'
#
loop_
_entity.id
_entity.type
_entity.pdbx_description
1 polymer ?
#
loop_
_entity_poly.entity_id
_entity_poly.type
_entity_poly.pdbx_seq_one_letter_code
_entity_poly.pdbx_strand_id
1 'polypeptide(L)'
;RVQHNNTVTISFMLLMPFVTYRLAEELNVSGVIAVVILGLAIARFSNKILPEQMKAQSKNIWEIIIFLLNGLIFILIGLEFPYIARSIKHEHILPYTLYALAITMAALLLRFFRVYMQQVNLERAYKKGHPRVTVNSLYDFKNSLIISWSGMRGIVSLAIAIGLPKHLQDGTPFPMRNAIVFISVAVVLFTLVGQGLTLPWLIRRLRG
;
A
#
# COMPACT_ATOMS: atom_id res chain seq x y z
N ARG A 1 3.68 -37.54 -10.06
CA ARG A 1 4.99 -37.35 -9.40
C ARG A 1 5.40 -35.87 -9.18
N VAL A 2 4.62 -34.88 -9.66
CA VAL A 2 4.89 -33.43 -9.47
C VAL A 2 4.33 -32.88 -8.14
N GLN A 3 3.43 -33.61 -7.47
CA GLN A 3 2.79 -33.21 -6.21
C GLN A 3 3.69 -33.24 -4.96
N HIS A 4 4.99 -33.57 -5.08
CA HIS A 4 5.90 -33.70 -3.95
C HIS A 4 7.11 -32.74 -3.98
N ASN A 5 7.20 -31.85 -4.98
CA ASN A 5 8.30 -30.90 -5.04
C ASN A 5 7.81 -29.49 -4.70
N ASN A 6 8.02 -29.09 -3.44
CA ASN A 6 7.59 -27.79 -2.93
C ASN A 6 8.12 -26.63 -3.76
N THR A 7 9.35 -26.76 -4.29
CA THR A 7 9.99 -25.75 -5.12
C THR A 7 9.21 -25.49 -6.40
N VAL A 8 8.72 -26.53 -7.09
CA VAL A 8 7.99 -26.37 -8.36
C VAL A 8 6.71 -25.56 -8.17
N THR A 9 5.91 -25.91 -7.16
CA THR A 9 4.67 -25.21 -6.87
C THR A 9 4.92 -23.76 -6.44
N ILE A 10 5.95 -23.48 -5.64
CA ILE A 10 6.32 -22.11 -5.26
C ILE A 10 6.79 -21.32 -6.48
N SER A 11 7.60 -21.92 -7.37
CA SER A 11 7.99 -21.28 -8.63
C SER A 11 6.78 -20.92 -9.50
N PHE A 12 5.79 -21.80 -9.61
CA PHE A 12 4.53 -21.48 -10.29
C PHE A 12 3.78 -20.35 -9.59
N MET A 13 3.71 -20.32 -8.26
CA MET A 13 3.08 -19.23 -7.52
C MET A 13 3.76 -17.87 -7.76
N LEU A 14 5.08 -17.86 -7.96
CA LEU A 14 5.83 -16.64 -8.29
C LEU A 14 5.60 -16.18 -9.73
N LEU A 15 5.41 -17.11 -10.68
CA LEU A 15 5.17 -16.80 -12.08
C LEU A 15 3.71 -16.36 -12.35
N MET A 16 2.75 -16.92 -11.62
CA MET A 16 1.31 -16.71 -11.81
C MET A 16 0.88 -15.23 -11.86
N PRO A 17 1.37 -14.33 -10.98
CA PRO A 17 1.10 -12.90 -11.06
C PRO A 17 1.49 -12.28 -12.40
N PHE A 18 2.64 -12.63 -12.97
CA PHE A 18 3.11 -12.05 -14.23
C PHE A 18 2.27 -12.53 -15.42
N VAL A 19 1.95 -13.83 -15.44
CA VAL A 19 1.08 -14.41 -16.47
C VAL A 19 -0.31 -13.78 -16.41
N THR A 20 -0.88 -13.68 -15.20
CA THR A 20 -2.21 -13.08 -14.99
C THR A 20 -2.25 -11.62 -15.38
N TYR A 21 -1.20 -10.86 -15.04
CA TYR A 21 -1.07 -9.46 -15.44
C TYR A 21 -1.09 -9.30 -16.96
N ARG A 22 -0.27 -10.09 -17.68
CA ARG A 22 -0.18 -10.03 -19.14
C ARG A 22 -1.47 -10.44 -19.84
N LEU A 23 -2.10 -11.53 -19.41
CA LEU A 23 -3.39 -11.97 -19.95
C LEU A 23 -4.49 -10.91 -19.75
N ALA A 24 -4.48 -10.25 -18.60
CA ALA A 24 -5.44 -9.18 -18.31
C ALA A 24 -5.22 -7.94 -19.20
N GLU A 25 -3.97 -7.55 -19.46
CA GLU A 25 -3.67 -6.44 -20.38
C GLU A 25 -4.10 -6.75 -21.82
N GLU A 26 -3.90 -7.98 -22.31
CA GLU A 26 -4.37 -8.41 -23.64
C GLU A 26 -5.89 -8.31 -23.81
N LEU A 27 -6.62 -8.56 -22.72
CA LEU A 27 -8.08 -8.42 -22.66
C LEU A 27 -8.54 -6.98 -22.37
N ASN A 28 -7.64 -6.00 -22.32
CA ASN A 28 -7.91 -4.60 -22.00
C ASN A 28 -8.60 -4.40 -20.63
N VAL A 29 -8.35 -5.29 -19.65
CA VAL A 29 -8.81 -5.15 -18.27
C VAL A 29 -7.64 -4.81 -17.35
N SER A 30 -7.92 -4.37 -16.11
CA SER A 30 -6.86 -3.98 -15.17
C SER A 30 -6.02 -5.18 -14.73
N GLY A 31 -4.79 -5.28 -15.25
CA GLY A 31 -3.83 -6.32 -14.86
C GLY A 31 -3.51 -6.32 -13.37
N VAL A 32 -3.38 -5.14 -12.75
CA VAL A 32 -3.13 -5.02 -11.31
C VAL A 32 -4.28 -5.63 -10.50
N ILE A 33 -5.53 -5.32 -10.85
CA ILE A 33 -6.70 -5.87 -10.14
C ILE A 33 -6.82 -7.38 -10.37
N ALA A 34 -6.55 -7.86 -11.58
CA ALA A 34 -6.55 -9.30 -11.89
C ALA A 34 -5.55 -10.07 -11.01
N VAL A 35 -4.34 -9.54 -10.82
CA VAL A 35 -3.32 -10.12 -9.92
C VAL A 35 -3.77 -10.09 -8.46
N VAL A 36 -4.45 -9.03 -8.01
CA VAL A 36 -5.00 -8.96 -6.65
C VAL A 36 -6.06 -10.04 -6.44
N ILE A 37 -6.97 -10.22 -7.40
CA ILE A 37 -8.00 -11.26 -7.34
C ILE A 37 -7.35 -12.66 -7.31
N LEU A 38 -6.33 -12.90 -8.15
CA LEU A 38 -5.56 -14.13 -8.12
C LEU A 38 -4.92 -14.36 -6.75
N GLY A 39 -4.29 -13.34 -6.16
CA GLY A 39 -3.69 -13.42 -4.83
C GLY A 39 -4.71 -13.77 -3.74
N LEU A 40 -5.90 -13.16 -3.78
CA LEU A 40 -7.01 -13.49 -2.87
C LEU A 40 -7.51 -14.93 -3.07
N ALA A 41 -7.61 -15.39 -4.33
CA ALA A 41 -7.97 -16.75 -4.65
C ALA A 41 -6.92 -17.74 -4.10
N ILE A 42 -5.63 -17.51 -4.38
CA ILE A 42 -4.51 -18.32 -3.86
C ILE A 42 -4.54 -18.35 -2.34
N ALA A 43 -4.73 -17.21 -1.66
CA ALA A 43 -4.81 -17.16 -0.20
C ALA A 43 -5.97 -18.00 0.35
N ARG A 44 -7.14 -17.94 -0.30
CA ARG A 44 -8.32 -18.72 0.10
C ARG A 44 -8.11 -20.22 -0.10
N PHE A 45 -7.54 -20.63 -1.22
CA PHE A 45 -7.29 -22.05 -1.53
C PHE A 45 -6.10 -22.63 -0.75
N SER A 46 -5.06 -21.81 -0.54
CA SER A 46 -3.88 -22.14 0.26
C SER A 46 -4.28 -22.70 1.62
N ASN A 47 -5.22 -22.04 2.31
CA ASN A 47 -5.67 -22.48 3.63
C ASN A 47 -6.26 -23.89 3.68
N LYS A 48 -6.79 -24.40 2.56
CA LYS A 48 -7.39 -25.74 2.49
C LYS A 48 -6.49 -26.82 1.90
N ILE A 49 -5.54 -26.44 1.04
CA ILE A 49 -4.85 -27.38 0.14
C ILE A 49 -3.35 -27.48 0.43
N LEU A 50 -2.71 -26.41 0.92
CA LEU A 50 -1.24 -26.38 1.06
C LEU A 50 -0.78 -26.79 2.47
N PRO A 51 0.27 -27.61 2.60
CA PRO A 51 0.93 -27.88 3.88
C PRO A 51 1.46 -26.60 4.54
N GLU A 52 1.48 -26.55 5.89
CA GLU A 52 1.92 -25.35 6.62
C GLU A 52 3.37 -24.95 6.32
N GLN A 53 4.27 -25.94 6.21
CA GLN A 53 5.67 -25.70 5.88
C GLN A 53 5.83 -24.99 4.53
N MET A 54 5.00 -25.34 3.55
CA MET A 54 5.01 -24.72 2.23
C MET A 54 4.48 -23.29 2.25
N LYS A 55 3.44 -23.02 3.06
CA LYS A 55 2.92 -21.67 3.27
C LYS A 55 3.98 -20.77 3.90
N ALA A 56 4.70 -21.28 4.90
CA ALA A 56 5.78 -20.55 5.56
C ALA A 56 6.93 -20.24 4.58
N GLN A 57 7.35 -21.22 3.77
CA GLN A 57 8.38 -21.01 2.74
C GLN A 57 7.95 -19.96 1.70
N SER A 58 6.73 -20.07 1.16
CA SER A 58 6.19 -19.10 0.22
C SER A 58 6.10 -17.70 0.83
N LYS A 59 5.60 -17.58 2.06
CA LYS A 59 5.54 -16.32 2.80
C LYS A 59 6.91 -15.67 2.95
N ASN A 60 7.92 -16.44 3.37
CA ASN A 60 9.28 -15.92 3.53
C ASN A 60 9.85 -15.40 2.20
N ILE A 61 9.64 -16.14 1.10
CA ILE A 61 10.09 -15.71 -0.23
C ILE A 61 9.39 -14.41 -0.64
N TRP A 62 8.07 -14.31 -0.45
CA TRP A 62 7.32 -13.09 -0.71
C TRP A 62 7.79 -11.91 0.14
N GLU A 63 8.08 -12.13 1.41
CA GLU A 63 8.62 -11.09 2.30
C GLU A 63 9.98 -10.59 1.82
N ILE A 64 10.88 -11.48 1.38
CA ILE A 64 12.18 -11.10 0.79
C ILE A 64 11.97 -10.31 -0.49
N ILE A 65 11.10 -10.76 -1.40
CA ILE A 65 10.82 -10.06 -2.66
C ILE A 65 10.24 -8.67 -2.40
N ILE A 66 9.24 -8.56 -1.52
CA ILE A 66 8.61 -7.28 -1.16
C ILE A 66 9.64 -6.35 -0.51
N PHE A 67 10.52 -6.87 0.34
CA PHE A 67 11.59 -6.10 0.95
C PHE A 67 12.56 -5.55 -0.11
N LEU A 68 13.04 -6.40 -1.03
CA LEU A 68 13.94 -6.01 -2.11
C LEU A 68 13.28 -4.99 -3.05
N LEU A 69 12.04 -5.22 -3.48
CA LEU A 69 11.30 -4.31 -4.35
C LEU A 69 11.05 -2.96 -3.68
N ASN A 70 10.65 -2.95 -2.41
CA ASN A 70 10.48 -1.69 -1.67
C ASN A 70 11.81 -0.95 -1.53
N GLY A 71 12.89 -1.65 -1.17
CA GLY A 71 14.23 -1.07 -1.10
C GLY A 71 14.68 -0.47 -2.43
N LEU A 72 14.49 -1.20 -3.53
CA LEU A 72 14.76 -0.73 -4.88
C LEU A 72 13.98 0.56 -5.20
N ILE A 73 12.67 0.56 -4.94
CA ILE A 73 11.81 1.73 -5.17
C ILE A 73 12.34 2.93 -4.38
N PHE A 74 12.65 2.77 -3.09
CA PHE A 74 13.19 3.85 -2.27
C PHE A 74 14.52 4.39 -2.78
N ILE A 75 15.42 3.51 -3.23
CA ILE A 75 16.71 3.92 -3.81
C ILE A 75 16.49 4.72 -5.10
N LEU A 76 15.63 4.22 -6.00
CA LEU A 76 15.32 4.89 -7.26
C LEU A 76 14.70 6.28 -7.02
N ILE A 77 13.74 6.38 -6.10
CA ILE A 77 13.14 7.65 -5.69
C ILE A 77 14.20 8.58 -5.10
N GLY A 78 15.02 8.07 -4.17
CA GLY A 78 16.06 8.84 -3.52
C GLY A 78 17.06 9.42 -4.51
N LEU A 79 17.32 8.69 -5.61
CA LEU A 79 18.17 9.14 -6.71
C LEU A 79 17.46 10.14 -7.64
N GLU A 80 16.18 9.94 -7.94
CA GLU A 80 15.40 10.81 -8.83
C GLU A 80 15.00 12.14 -8.15
N PHE A 81 14.80 12.14 -6.83
CA PHE A 81 14.26 13.28 -6.09
C PHE A 81 15.12 14.56 -6.20
N PRO A 82 16.46 14.55 -6.06
CA PRO A 82 17.29 15.74 -6.24
C PRO A 82 17.15 16.36 -7.64
N TYR A 83 16.99 15.53 -8.67
CA TYR A 83 16.78 16.01 -10.04
C TYR A 83 15.42 16.71 -10.17
N ILE A 84 14.36 16.12 -9.61
CA ILE A 84 13.02 16.70 -9.61
C ILE A 84 12.99 18.01 -8.80
N ALA A 85 13.60 18.03 -7.61
CA ALA A 85 13.66 19.21 -6.75
C ALA A 85 14.35 20.39 -7.44
N ARG A 86 15.42 20.15 -8.20
CA ARG A 86 16.11 21.19 -9.00
C ARG A 86 15.31 21.65 -10.22
N SER A 87 14.45 20.79 -10.76
CA SER A 87 13.61 21.14 -11.92
C SER A 87 12.45 22.08 -11.56
N ILE A 88 12.14 22.23 -10.27
CA ILE A 88 11.07 23.08 -9.76
C ILE A 88 11.67 24.44 -9.40
N LYS A 89 11.03 25.53 -9.84
CA LYS A 89 11.43 26.89 -9.44
C LYS A 89 11.35 27.02 -7.92
N HIS A 90 12.33 27.69 -7.31
CA HIS A 90 12.42 27.85 -5.85
C HIS A 90 11.13 28.43 -5.24
N GLU A 91 10.46 29.33 -5.95
CA GLU A 91 9.18 29.94 -5.55
C GLU A 91 8.04 28.93 -5.36
N HIS A 92 8.09 27.78 -6.03
CA HIS A 92 7.05 26.75 -5.97
C HIS A 92 7.35 25.63 -4.97
N ILE A 93 8.55 25.56 -4.41
CA ILE A 93 8.92 24.51 -3.45
C ILE A 93 8.07 24.61 -2.18
N LEU A 94 7.92 25.81 -1.63
CA LEU A 94 7.14 26.06 -0.42
C LEU A 94 5.64 25.75 -0.61
N PRO A 95 4.94 26.27 -1.64
CA PRO A 95 3.53 25.92 -1.84
C PRO A 95 3.31 24.44 -2.13
N TYR A 96 4.19 23.76 -2.88
CA TYR A 96 4.05 22.31 -3.12
C TYR A 96 4.26 21.48 -1.86
N THR A 97 5.20 21.89 -1.00
CA THR A 97 5.40 21.28 0.31
C THR A 97 4.17 21.47 1.18
N LEU A 98 3.55 22.65 1.15
CA LEU A 98 2.33 22.93 1.89
C LEU A 98 1.13 22.12 1.35
N TYR A 99 1.02 21.95 0.03
CA TYR A 99 0.02 21.03 -0.55
C TYR A 99 0.26 19.58 -0.13
N ALA A 100 1.51 19.12 -0.13
CA ALA A 100 1.84 17.78 0.36
C ALA A 100 1.46 17.59 1.83
N LEU A 101 1.71 18.59 2.68
CA LEU A 101 1.29 18.60 4.08
C LEU A 101 -0.24 18.56 4.21
N ALA A 102 -0.95 19.41 3.47
CA ALA A 102 -2.41 19.46 3.45
C ALA A 102 -3.03 18.13 2.98
N ILE A 103 -2.49 17.53 1.92
CA ILE A 103 -2.90 16.21 1.42
C ILE A 103 -2.67 15.13 2.48
N THR A 104 -1.52 15.18 3.17
CA THR A 104 -1.18 14.23 4.23
C THR A 104 -2.17 14.34 5.39
N MET A 105 -2.47 15.57 5.83
CA MET A 105 -3.46 15.83 6.88
C MET A 105 -4.88 15.44 6.45
N ALA A 106 -5.29 15.77 5.23
CA ALA A 106 -6.60 15.38 4.71
C ALA A 106 -6.74 13.85 4.61
N ALA A 107 -5.72 13.16 4.11
CA ALA A 107 -5.70 11.69 4.04
C ALA A 107 -5.75 11.05 5.43
N LEU A 108 -5.03 11.62 6.41
CA LEU A 108 -5.11 11.23 7.80
C LEU A 108 -6.51 11.40 8.37
N LEU A 109 -7.11 12.58 8.25
CA LEU A 109 -8.45 12.87 8.76
C LEU A 109 -9.51 11.98 8.12
N LEU A 110 -9.46 11.79 6.79
CA LEU A 110 -10.37 10.89 6.08
C LEU A 110 -10.25 9.46 6.62
N ARG A 111 -9.02 9.02 6.92
CA ARG A 111 -8.78 7.71 7.49
C ARG A 111 -9.33 7.59 8.91
N PHE A 112 -9.06 8.56 9.77
CA PHE A 112 -9.64 8.62 11.11
C PHE A 112 -11.16 8.55 11.06
N PHE A 113 -11.76 9.37 10.20
CA PHE A 113 -13.20 9.40 10.00
C PHE A 113 -13.74 8.05 9.54
N ARG A 114 -13.12 7.41 8.54
CA ARG A 114 -13.56 6.10 8.03
C ARG A 114 -13.43 5.00 9.08
N VAL A 115 -12.34 4.97 9.85
CA VAL A 115 -12.13 3.96 10.89
C VAL A 115 -13.13 4.15 12.04
N TYR A 116 -13.35 5.38 12.48
CA TYR A 116 -14.34 5.68 13.52
C TYR A 116 -15.77 5.41 13.05
N MET A 117 -16.11 5.77 11.81
CA MET A 117 -17.41 5.47 11.22
C MET A 117 -17.64 3.95 11.10
N GLN A 118 -16.60 3.18 10.77
CA GLN A 118 -16.65 1.73 10.77
C GLN A 118 -16.90 1.17 12.18
N GLN A 119 -16.26 1.72 13.21
CA GLN A 119 -16.49 1.34 14.60
C GLN A 119 -17.96 1.58 15.01
N VAL A 120 -18.50 2.76 14.75
CA VAL A 120 -19.91 3.07 15.06
C VAL A 120 -20.87 2.16 14.30
N ASN A 121 -20.58 1.85 13.04
CA ASN A 121 -21.39 0.93 12.25
C ASN A 121 -21.33 -0.51 12.81
N LEU A 122 -20.17 -0.96 13.27
CA LEU A 122 -20.00 -2.27 13.92
C LEU A 122 -20.76 -2.33 15.26
N GLU A 123 -20.67 -1.28 16.09
CA GLU A 123 -21.43 -1.15 17.34
C GLU A 123 -22.94 -1.19 17.11
N ARG A 124 -23.43 -0.47 16.08
CA ARG A 124 -24.85 -0.49 15.69
C ARG A 124 -25.27 -1.87 15.18
N ALA A 125 -24.44 -2.54 14.38
CA ALA A 125 -24.72 -3.87 13.87
C ALA A 125 -24.74 -4.93 14.99
N TYR A 126 -23.86 -4.79 15.98
CA TYR A 126 -23.85 -5.62 17.18
C TYR A 126 -25.14 -5.42 18.00
N LYS A 127 -25.53 -4.17 18.28
CA LYS A 127 -26.78 -3.84 19.00
C LYS A 127 -28.04 -4.34 18.27
N LYS A 128 -27.98 -4.47 16.94
CA LYS A 128 -29.06 -5.05 16.11
C LYS A 128 -29.05 -6.58 16.05
N GLY A 129 -28.13 -7.25 16.75
CA GLY A 129 -28.10 -8.71 16.86
C GLY A 129 -27.60 -9.44 15.61
N HIS A 130 -26.79 -8.80 14.77
CA HIS A 130 -26.26 -9.48 13.59
C HIS A 130 -25.30 -10.63 13.98
N PRO A 131 -25.55 -11.88 13.52
CA PRO A 131 -24.85 -13.08 13.99
C PRO A 131 -23.37 -13.16 13.59
N ARG A 132 -22.90 -12.25 12.72
CA ARG A 132 -21.49 -12.18 12.27
C ARG A 132 -20.63 -11.19 13.09
N VAL A 133 -21.21 -10.46 14.04
CA VAL A 133 -20.50 -9.43 14.83
C VAL A 133 -20.35 -9.93 16.27
N THR A 134 -19.13 -10.27 16.67
CA THR A 134 -18.80 -10.77 18.02
C THR A 134 -18.29 -9.62 18.91
N VAL A 135 -18.42 -9.73 20.24
CA VAL A 135 -17.90 -8.72 21.20
C VAL A 135 -16.41 -8.41 20.95
N ASN A 136 -15.61 -9.41 20.59
CA ASN A 136 -14.18 -9.26 20.26
C ASN A 136 -13.91 -8.41 19.00
N SER A 137 -14.92 -8.12 18.19
CA SER A 137 -14.81 -7.26 17.00
C SER A 137 -15.03 -5.78 17.30
N LEU A 138 -15.47 -5.44 18.52
CA LEU A 138 -15.59 -4.06 18.98
C LEU A 138 -14.20 -3.52 19.28
N TYR A 139 -13.75 -2.57 18.47
CA TYR A 139 -12.49 -1.90 18.73
C TYR A 139 -12.67 -0.90 19.87
N ASP A 140 -11.88 -1.04 20.94
CA ASP A 140 -11.70 0.03 21.92
C ASP A 140 -11.17 1.29 21.21
N PHE A 141 -11.48 2.48 21.75
CA PHE A 141 -11.06 3.77 21.19
C PHE A 141 -9.55 3.82 20.96
N LYS A 142 -8.78 3.22 21.88
CA LYS A 142 -7.33 3.07 21.79
C LYS A 142 -6.89 2.25 20.57
N ASN A 143 -7.56 1.13 20.29
CA ASN A 143 -7.25 0.26 19.14
C ASN A 143 -7.66 0.92 17.82
N SER A 144 -8.78 1.62 17.81
CA SER A 144 -9.25 2.42 16.66
C SER A 144 -8.25 3.52 16.29
N LEU A 145 -7.68 4.20 17.30
CA LEU A 145 -6.61 5.19 17.12
C LEU A 145 -5.33 4.55 16.55
N ILE A 146 -4.92 3.39 17.05
CA ILE A 146 -3.74 2.67 16.55
C ILE A 146 -3.94 2.20 15.10
N ILE A 147 -5.13 1.70 14.75
CA ILE A 147 -5.45 1.22 13.39
C ILE A 147 -5.49 2.38 12.38
N SER A 148 -6.05 3.52 12.78
CA SER A 148 -6.04 4.73 11.95
C SER A 148 -4.63 5.30 11.78
N TRP A 149 -3.76 5.22 12.78
CA TRP A 149 -2.38 5.72 12.71
C TRP A 149 -1.37 4.76 12.04
N SER A 150 -1.66 3.46 11.94
CA SER A 150 -0.67 2.43 11.58
C SER A 150 -0.44 2.15 10.09
N GLY A 151 -1.23 2.68 9.15
CA GLY A 151 -1.04 2.33 7.72
C GLY A 151 -0.10 3.27 6.99
N MET A 152 1.16 3.17 7.37
CA MET A 152 2.28 3.92 6.84
C MET A 152 2.78 3.24 5.56
N ARG A 153 2.04 3.31 4.44
CA ARG A 153 2.46 2.69 3.17
C ARG A 153 1.99 3.50 1.97
N GLY A 154 2.67 4.62 1.69
CA GLY A 154 2.44 5.44 0.50
C GLY A 154 3.26 5.05 -0.74
N ILE A 155 4.00 3.93 -0.69
CA ILE A 155 4.91 3.49 -1.76
C ILE A 155 4.15 3.26 -3.07
N VAL A 156 2.95 2.67 -3.00
CA VAL A 156 2.13 2.40 -4.20
C VAL A 156 1.74 3.71 -4.90
N SER A 157 1.31 4.72 -4.14
CA SER A 157 0.98 6.04 -4.68
C SER A 157 2.18 6.68 -5.37
N LEU A 158 3.37 6.53 -4.79
CA LEU A 158 4.60 7.07 -5.33
C LEU A 158 5.06 6.32 -6.60
N ALA A 159 4.94 4.99 -6.62
CA ALA A 159 5.21 4.20 -7.82
C ALA A 159 4.30 4.61 -8.99
N ILE A 160 3.03 4.89 -8.71
CA ILE A 160 2.08 5.42 -9.71
C ILE A 160 2.53 6.80 -10.21
N ALA A 161 2.96 7.69 -9.32
CA ALA A 161 3.43 9.03 -9.71
C ALA A 161 4.66 8.98 -10.63
N ILE A 162 5.62 8.10 -10.36
CA ILE A 162 6.82 7.94 -11.19
C ILE A 162 6.49 7.24 -12.52
N GLY A 163 5.53 6.31 -12.49
CA GLY A 163 5.00 5.63 -13.67
C GLY A 163 4.25 6.54 -14.65
N LEU A 164 4.01 7.81 -14.30
CA LEU A 164 3.46 8.78 -15.24
C LEU A 164 4.38 8.96 -16.45
N PRO A 165 3.84 8.86 -17.68
CA PRO A 165 4.64 8.99 -18.89
C PRO A 165 5.24 10.40 -18.99
N LYS A 166 6.42 10.50 -19.61
CA LYS A 166 7.07 11.81 -19.83
C LYS A 166 6.37 12.64 -20.89
N HIS A 167 5.73 11.96 -21.85
CA HIS A 167 5.01 12.56 -22.96
C HIS A 167 3.60 11.97 -23.07
N LEU A 168 2.65 12.79 -23.49
CA LEU A 168 1.32 12.35 -23.89
C LEU A 168 1.39 11.57 -25.21
N GLN A 169 0.28 10.92 -25.59
CA GLN A 169 0.18 10.20 -26.87
C GLN A 169 0.44 11.13 -28.07
N ASP A 170 0.15 12.42 -27.92
CA ASP A 170 0.38 13.46 -28.92
C ASP A 170 1.82 14.01 -28.92
N GLY A 171 2.74 13.42 -28.13
CA GLY A 171 4.15 13.84 -28.02
C GLY A 171 4.42 15.04 -27.11
N THR A 172 3.38 15.74 -26.65
CA THR A 172 3.50 16.88 -25.73
C THR A 172 4.04 16.44 -24.35
N PRO A 173 4.87 17.24 -23.66
CA PRO A 173 5.33 16.89 -22.31
C PRO A 173 4.16 16.77 -21.33
N PHE A 174 4.21 15.77 -20.45
CA PHE A 174 3.14 15.56 -19.46
C PHE A 174 3.05 16.76 -18.51
N PRO A 175 1.86 17.40 -18.41
CA PRO A 175 1.71 18.61 -17.64
C PRO A 175 1.97 18.36 -16.16
N MET A 176 2.83 19.18 -15.56
CA MET A 176 3.06 19.21 -14.12
C MET A 176 3.54 17.89 -13.49
N ARG A 177 4.11 16.96 -14.29
CA ARG A 177 4.62 15.66 -13.82
C ARG A 177 5.55 15.80 -12.62
N ASN A 178 6.53 16.69 -12.72
CA ASN A 178 7.54 16.89 -11.68
C ASN A 178 6.93 17.39 -10.36
N ALA A 179 5.88 18.22 -10.43
CA ALA A 179 5.16 18.66 -9.23
C ALA A 179 4.39 17.50 -8.59
N ILE A 180 3.72 16.65 -9.39
CA ILE A 180 3.01 15.47 -8.88
C ILE A 180 3.97 14.51 -8.18
N VAL A 181 5.12 14.23 -8.80
CA VAL A 181 6.14 13.37 -8.19
C VAL A 181 6.70 14.01 -6.92
N PHE A 182 7.03 15.30 -6.94
CA PHE A 182 7.52 16.01 -5.75
C PHE A 182 6.53 15.94 -4.58
N ILE A 183 5.25 16.24 -4.82
CA ILE A 183 4.20 16.17 -3.80
C ILE A 183 4.07 14.72 -3.29
N SER A 184 4.09 13.73 -4.18
CA SER A 184 3.98 12.31 -3.80
C SER A 184 5.15 11.88 -2.90
N VAL A 185 6.38 12.28 -3.24
CA VAL A 185 7.57 12.02 -2.40
C VAL A 185 7.42 12.72 -1.05
N ALA A 186 7.04 13.99 -1.02
CA ALA A 186 6.86 14.75 0.21
C ALA A 186 5.78 14.12 1.12
N VAL A 187 4.64 13.69 0.57
CA VAL A 187 3.60 12.94 1.31
C VAL A 187 4.16 11.64 1.89
N VAL A 188 4.94 10.88 1.10
CA VAL A 188 5.58 9.65 1.58
C VAL A 188 6.58 9.94 2.69
N LEU A 189 7.39 10.99 2.58
CA LEU A 189 8.32 11.40 3.63
C LEU A 189 7.59 11.84 4.91
N PHE A 190 6.56 12.67 4.81
CA PHE A 190 5.76 13.08 5.97
C PHE A 190 5.09 11.90 6.66
N THR A 191 4.59 10.93 5.90
CA THR A 191 3.96 9.73 6.48
C THR A 191 5.00 8.77 7.08
N LEU A 192 6.11 8.50 6.40
CA LEU A 192 7.14 7.60 6.93
C LEU A 192 7.90 8.18 8.12
N VAL A 193 8.29 9.45 8.06
CA VAL A 193 9.03 10.11 9.14
C VAL A 193 8.08 10.51 10.27
N GLY A 194 6.97 11.18 9.92
CA GLY A 194 5.99 11.65 10.90
C GLY A 194 5.25 10.50 11.57
N GLN A 195 4.50 9.68 10.83
CA GLN A 195 3.72 8.59 11.43
C GLN A 195 4.63 7.44 11.90
N GLY A 196 5.70 7.13 11.15
CA GLY A 196 6.64 6.05 11.49
C GLY A 196 7.32 6.21 12.83
N LEU A 197 7.81 7.41 13.13
CA LEU A 197 8.48 7.68 14.40
C LEU A 197 7.50 7.88 15.55
N THR A 198 6.29 8.39 15.27
CA THR A 198 5.29 8.67 16.31
C THR A 198 4.50 7.43 16.73
N LEU A 199 4.39 6.40 15.87
CA LEU A 199 3.60 5.19 16.16
C LEU A 199 4.12 4.42 17.40
N PRO A 200 5.43 4.13 17.57
CA PRO A 200 5.92 3.45 18.78
C PRO A 200 5.65 4.26 20.05
N TRP A 201 5.79 5.58 19.99
CA TRP A 201 5.48 6.48 21.10
C TRP A 201 3.99 6.45 21.46
N LEU A 202 3.11 6.52 20.45
CA LEU A 202 1.66 6.45 20.62
C LEU A 202 1.22 5.14 21.27
N ILE A 203 1.78 4.01 20.81
CA ILE A 203 1.49 2.68 21.37
C ILE A 203 1.89 2.62 22.85
N ARG A 204 3.08 3.13 23.22
CA ARG A 204 3.54 3.16 24.62
C ARG A 204 2.61 4.01 25.50
N ARG A 205 2.16 5.17 25.02
CA ARG A 205 1.30 6.08 25.78
C ARG A 205 -0.14 5.59 25.95
N LEU A 206 -0.63 4.72 25.05
CA LEU A 206 -1.99 4.17 25.14
C LEU A 206 -2.06 2.84 25.92
N ARG A 207 -0.96 2.08 25.96
CA ARG A 207 -0.86 0.83 26.73
C ARG A 207 -0.32 1.02 28.15
N GLY A 208 0.39 2.09 28.43
CA GLY A 208 0.68 2.57 29.78
C GLY A 208 -0.53 3.26 30.40
#